data_AF-A0A847WRH3-F1
#
_entry.id   AF-A0A847WRH3-F1
#
_cell.length_a   1.000
_cell.length_b   1.000
_cell.length_c   1.000
_cell.angle_alpha   90.00
_cell.angle_beta   90.00
_cell.angle_gamma   90.00
#
_symmetry.space_group_name_H-M   'P 1'
#
loop_
_entity.id
_entity.type
_entity.pdbx_description
1 polymer ?
#
loop_
_entity_poly.entity_id
_entity_poly.type
_entity_poly.pdbx_seq_one_letter_code
_entity_poly.pdbx_strand_id
1 'polypeptide(L)'
;LEFSAGGYNFPVGPVELDGDKTLSYVRMRKQDPKGDFGRTDRQRKVIEGIVNEGATVANATRIVELTNILGENMGTNMEFNDMISLITNYRNTRRNVVNYRMEGTGTTIDGIYYYLISDEEIAKVRDMIDS
;
A
#
# COMPACT_ATOMS: atom_id res chain seq x y z
N LEU A 1 -9.11 7.95 12.16
CA LEU A 1 -9.36 7.03 13.28
C LEU A 1 -8.19 7.17 14.22
N GLU A 2 -8.46 7.55 15.46
CA GLU A 2 -7.48 7.40 16.53
C GLU A 2 -7.59 5.98 17.09
N PHE A 3 -6.47 5.32 17.32
CA PHE A 3 -6.45 3.96 17.86
C PHE A 3 -5.09 3.59 18.48
N SER A 4 -5.07 2.52 19.26
CA SER A 4 -3.85 1.98 19.87
C SER A 4 -3.64 0.52 19.48
N ALA A 5 -2.45 0.18 19.00
CA ALA A 5 -2.10 -1.19 18.61
C ALA A 5 -0.60 -1.45 18.80
N GLY A 6 -0.26 -2.66 19.26
CA GLY A 6 1.15 -3.06 19.43
C GLY A 6 1.94 -2.22 20.44
N GLY A 7 1.28 -1.58 21.41
CA GLY A 7 1.93 -0.66 22.36
C GLY A 7 2.12 0.77 21.83
N TYR A 8 1.66 1.07 20.61
CA TYR A 8 1.72 2.40 20.01
C TYR A 8 0.34 3.06 19.96
N ASN A 9 0.34 4.40 19.97
CA ASN A 9 -0.85 5.22 19.80
C ASN A 9 -0.78 5.94 18.44
N PHE A 10 -1.87 5.89 17.69
CA PHE A 10 -1.99 6.50 16.37
C PHE A 10 -3.08 7.57 16.43
N PRO A 11 -2.73 8.86 16.55
CA PRO A 11 -3.70 9.94 16.62
C PRO A 11 -4.34 10.21 15.24
N VAL A 12 -5.41 11.02 15.23
CA VAL A 12 -5.91 11.59 13.99
C VAL A 12 -4.93 12.65 13.48
N GLY A 13 -4.50 12.52 12.22
CA GLY A 13 -3.61 13.48 11.56
C GLY A 13 -2.40 12.80 10.92
N PRO A 14 -1.40 13.59 10.50
CA PRO A 14 -0.10 13.08 10.06
C PRO A 14 0.59 12.32 11.20
N VAL A 15 1.16 11.16 10.87
CA VAL A 15 1.92 10.33 11.82
C VAL A 15 3.16 9.82 11.11
N GLU A 16 4.32 10.00 11.72
CA GLU A 16 5.56 9.36 11.27
C GLU A 16 5.64 7.93 11.81
N LEU A 17 5.99 6.99 10.92
CA LEU A 17 6.01 5.57 11.22
C LEU A 17 7.40 5.01 10.91
N ASP A 18 8.00 4.36 11.90
CA ASP A 18 9.16 3.49 11.74
C ASP A 18 8.72 2.05 11.44
N GLY A 19 9.65 1.10 11.32
CA GLY A 19 9.34 -0.29 10.96
C GLY A 19 8.29 -0.96 11.87
N ASP A 20 8.49 -0.91 13.19
CA ASP A 20 7.61 -1.57 14.16
C ASP A 20 6.26 -0.86 14.30
N LYS A 21 6.25 0.47 14.28
CA LYS A 21 4.99 1.25 14.25
C LYS A 21 4.21 0.98 12.98
N THR A 22 4.89 0.93 11.82
CA THR A 22 4.26 0.63 10.53
C THR A 22 3.61 -0.74 10.57
N LEU A 23 4.31 -1.76 11.07
CA LEU A 23 3.79 -3.11 11.19
C LEU A 23 2.54 -3.16 12.09
N SER A 24 2.59 -2.47 13.23
CA SER A 24 1.45 -2.37 14.15
C SER A 24 0.28 -1.62 13.52
N TYR A 25 0.56 -0.54 12.78
CA TYR A 25 -0.42 0.28 12.08
C TYR A 25 -1.16 -0.52 11.01
N VAL A 26 -0.46 -1.30 10.17
CA VAL A 26 -1.09 -2.06 9.07
C VAL A 26 -1.75 -3.37 9.54
N ARG A 27 -1.38 -3.93 10.69
CA ARG A 27 -1.96 -5.18 11.20
C ARG A 27 -3.24 -5.00 12.00
N MET A 28 -3.52 -3.79 12.51
CA MET A 28 -4.74 -3.51 13.26
C MET A 28 -5.99 -3.81 12.40
N ARG A 29 -7.00 -4.47 12.98
CA ARG A 29 -8.29 -4.77 12.34
C ARG A 29 -9.49 -4.48 13.25
N LYS A 30 -9.43 -4.95 14.50
CA LYS A 30 -10.58 -5.00 15.41
C LYS A 30 -11.12 -3.64 15.85
N GLN A 31 -10.27 -2.62 15.89
CA GLN A 31 -10.67 -1.26 16.29
C GLN A 31 -11.11 -0.41 15.09
N ASP A 32 -11.03 -0.96 13.87
CA ASP A 32 -11.43 -0.26 12.66
C ASP A 32 -12.91 -0.53 12.37
N PRO A 33 -13.78 0.50 12.35
CA PRO A 33 -15.21 0.31 12.05
C PRO A 33 -15.44 -0.19 10.62
N LYS A 34 -14.45 -0.04 9.73
CA LYS A 34 -14.48 -0.62 8.36
C LYS A 34 -13.90 -2.03 8.30
N GLY A 35 -13.47 -2.60 9.43
CA GLY A 35 -12.87 -3.93 9.52
C GLY A 35 -11.70 -4.12 8.57
N ASP A 36 -11.79 -5.12 7.70
CA ASP A 36 -10.73 -5.43 6.75
C ASP A 36 -10.47 -4.33 5.73
N PHE A 37 -11.52 -3.63 5.32
CA PHE A 37 -11.40 -2.56 4.36
C PHE A 37 -10.62 -1.38 4.91
N GLY A 38 -10.81 -1.04 6.19
CA GLY A 38 -10.00 -0.01 6.84
C GLY A 38 -8.54 -0.43 7.00
N ARG A 39 -8.28 -1.73 7.17
CA ARG A 39 -6.92 -2.29 7.09
C ARG A 39 -6.31 -2.09 5.70
N THR A 40 -7.05 -2.40 4.64
CA THR A 40 -6.60 -2.17 3.26
C THR A 40 -6.33 -0.69 3.00
N ASP A 41 -7.20 0.22 3.46
CA ASP A 41 -7.00 1.66 3.36
C ASP A 41 -5.67 2.09 4.03
N ARG A 42 -5.36 1.55 5.21
CA ARG A 42 -4.11 1.83 5.92
C ARG A 42 -2.88 1.27 5.21
N GLN A 43 -2.97 0.07 4.64
CA GLN A 43 -1.89 -0.51 3.84
C GLN A 43 -1.57 0.37 2.62
N ARG A 44 -2.60 0.90 1.94
CA ARG A 44 -2.41 1.85 0.81
C ARG A 44 -1.71 3.12 1.26
N LYS A 45 -2.10 3.71 2.39
CA LYS A 45 -1.41 4.89 2.95
C LYS A 45 0.06 4.64 3.25
N VAL A 46 0.41 3.45 3.73
CA VAL A 46 1.81 3.07 3.96
C VAL A 46 2.57 2.94 2.64
N ILE A 47 1.97 2.31 1.62
CA ILE A 47 2.58 2.23 0.27
C ILE A 47 2.79 3.64 -0.31
N GLU A 48 1.80 4.53 -0.21
CA GLU A 48 1.94 5.93 -0.61
C GLU A 48 3.04 6.66 0.14
N GLY A 49 3.15 6.44 1.46
CA GLY A 49 4.22 6.98 2.30
C GLY A 49 5.60 6.51 1.82
N ILE A 50 5.75 5.21 1.54
CA ILE A 50 6.99 4.62 1.02
C ILE A 50 7.35 5.22 -0.34
N VAL A 51 6.38 5.32 -1.27
CA VAL A 51 6.60 5.92 -2.60
C VAL A 51 6.99 7.39 -2.49
N ASN A 52 6.32 8.14 -1.61
CA ASN A 52 6.62 9.55 -1.39
C ASN A 52 8.02 9.75 -0.80
N GLU A 53 8.39 8.97 0.21
CA GLU A 53 9.71 9.03 0.85
C GLU A 53 10.81 8.63 -0.13
N GLY A 54 10.62 7.50 -0.83
CA GLY A 54 11.57 7.03 -1.85
C GLY A 54 11.79 8.04 -2.97
N ALA A 55 10.76 8.80 -3.36
CA ALA A 55 10.87 9.84 -4.38
C ALA A 55 11.57 11.13 -3.89
N THR A 56 11.81 11.29 -2.59
CA THR A 56 12.67 12.36 -2.05
C THR A 56 14.16 12.01 -2.08
N VAL A 57 14.49 10.73 -2.27
CA VAL A 57 15.88 10.26 -2.33
C VAL A 57 16.58 10.84 -3.56
N ALA A 58 17.40 11.87 -3.34
CA ALA A 58 18.13 12.56 -4.40
C ALA A 58 19.55 12.01 -4.62
N ASN A 59 20.05 11.16 -3.72
CA ASN A 59 21.44 10.71 -3.72
C ASN A 59 21.57 9.29 -4.30
N ALA A 60 22.38 9.13 -5.36
CA ALA A 60 22.65 7.85 -6.00
C ALA A 60 23.14 6.76 -5.04
N THR A 61 23.97 7.09 -4.06
CA THR A 61 24.46 6.13 -3.04
C THR A 61 23.32 5.56 -2.20
N ARG A 62 22.34 6.39 -1.81
CA ARG A 62 21.17 5.93 -1.06
C ARG A 62 20.27 5.04 -1.90
N ILE A 63 20.15 5.31 -3.19
CA ILE A 63 19.37 4.47 -4.09
C ILE A 63 20.00 3.07 -4.17
N VAL A 64 21.32 2.97 -4.37
CA VAL A 64 22.05 1.69 -4.37
C VAL A 64 21.87 0.94 -3.05
N GLU A 65 22.02 1.62 -1.91
CA GLU A 65 21.82 1.04 -0.59
C GLU A 65 20.41 0.47 -0.41
N LEU A 66 19.37 1.25 -0.75
CA LEU A 66 17.98 0.82 -0.67
C LEU A 66 17.72 -0.39 -1.58
N THR A 67 18.22 -0.39 -2.81
CA THR A 67 18.02 -1.51 -3.72
C THR A 67 18.73 -2.77 -3.25
N ASN A 68 19.91 -2.66 -2.62
CA ASN A 68 20.58 -3.82 -2.02
C ASN A 68 19.77 -4.40 -0.86
N ILE A 69 19.27 -3.56 0.04
CA ILE A 69 18.41 -3.99 1.16
C ILE A 69 17.17 -4.70 0.61
N LEU A 70 16.54 -4.16 -0.44
CA LEU A 70 15.39 -4.80 -1.09
C LEU A 70 15.76 -6.15 -1.72
N GLY A 71 16.90 -6.26 -2.41
CA GLY A 71 17.36 -7.51 -3.03
C GLY A 71 17.58 -8.65 -2.04
N GLU A 72 17.94 -8.35 -0.79
CA GLU A 72 18.12 -9.35 0.27
C GLU A 72 16.79 -9.77 0.93
N ASN A 73 15.76 -8.92 0.87
CA ASN A 73 14.53 -9.07 1.67
C ASN A 73 13.23 -9.17 0.85
N MET A 74 13.28 -9.00 -0.46
CA MET A 74 12.10 -8.96 -1.34
C MET A 74 12.36 -9.72 -2.65
N GLY A 75 11.46 -10.63 -3.01
CA GLY A 75 11.44 -11.22 -4.35
C GLY A 75 10.76 -10.30 -5.35
N THR A 76 11.43 -9.98 -6.46
CA THR A 76 10.86 -9.24 -7.58
C THR A 76 11.48 -9.69 -8.90
N ASN A 77 10.76 -9.48 -10.00
CA ASN A 77 11.25 -9.68 -11.37
C ASN A 77 11.76 -8.37 -12.01
N MET A 78 11.71 -7.25 -11.31
CA MET A 78 12.27 -5.99 -11.80
C MET A 78 13.80 -6.07 -11.78
N GLU A 79 14.44 -5.70 -12.88
CA GLU A 79 15.89 -5.56 -12.90
C GLU A 79 16.32 -4.31 -12.12
N PHE A 80 17.59 -4.28 -11.70
CA PHE A 80 18.14 -3.12 -10.99
C PHE A 80 17.93 -1.82 -11.76
N ASN A 81 18.21 -1.83 -13.07
CA ASN A 81 18.06 -0.65 -13.92
C ASN A 81 16.60 -0.19 -14.07
N ASP A 82 15.63 -1.10 -14.03
CA ASP A 82 14.21 -0.76 -14.05
C ASP A 82 13.82 -0.01 -12.78
N MET A 83 14.28 -0.47 -11.62
CA MET A 83 14.05 0.20 -10.33
C MET A 83 14.65 1.60 -10.31
N ILE A 84 15.88 1.78 -10.83
CA ILE A 84 16.50 3.10 -10.97
C ILE A 84 15.68 4.00 -11.90
N SER A 85 15.24 3.47 -13.05
CA SER A 85 14.43 4.21 -14.02
C SER A 85 13.10 4.67 -13.42
N LEU A 86 12.43 3.80 -12.65
CA LEU A 86 11.19 4.16 -11.95
C LEU A 86 11.40 5.29 -10.94
N ILE A 87 12.41 5.19 -10.08
CA ILE A 87 12.68 6.22 -9.06
C ILE A 87 13.07 7.55 -9.70
N THR A 88 13.82 7.54 -10.79
CA THR A 88 14.34 8.77 -11.42
C THR A 88 13.32 9.43 -12.36
N ASN A 89 12.67 8.64 -13.21
CA ASN A 89 11.80 9.15 -14.29
C ASN A 89 10.33 9.25 -13.87
N TYR A 90 9.86 8.36 -13.00
CA TYR A 90 8.44 8.30 -12.60
C TYR A 90 8.14 8.96 -11.27
N ARG A 91 9.14 9.53 -10.57
CA ARG A 91 8.90 10.20 -9.27
C ARG A 91 7.73 11.19 -9.29
N ASN A 92 7.49 11.91 -10.37
CA ASN A 92 6.44 12.93 -10.42
C ASN A 92 5.02 12.34 -10.50
N THR A 93 4.85 11.08 -10.91
CA THR A 93 3.53 10.43 -11.00
C THR A 93 2.87 10.28 -9.62
N ARG A 94 3.68 10.19 -8.55
CA ARG A 94 3.22 10.14 -7.15
C ARG A 94 2.30 11.30 -6.73
N ARG A 95 2.32 12.41 -7.48
CA ARG A 95 1.47 13.58 -7.20
C ARG A 95 -0.01 13.32 -7.51
N ASN A 96 -0.29 12.33 -8.35
CA ASN A 96 -1.64 11.97 -8.79
C ASN A 96 -1.86 10.47 -8.56
N VAL A 97 -2.20 10.10 -7.32
CA VAL A 97 -2.54 8.72 -6.97
C VAL A 97 -4.06 8.59 -6.87
N VAL A 98 -4.63 7.66 -7.63
CA VAL A 98 -6.04 7.29 -7.55
C VAL A 98 -6.12 5.93 -6.87
N ASN A 99 -6.83 5.87 -5.75
CA ASN A 99 -7.12 4.61 -5.09
C ASN A 99 -8.52 4.16 -5.48
N TYR A 100 -8.62 2.95 -6.00
CA TYR A 100 -9.89 2.29 -6.26
C TYR A 100 -9.94 0.95 -5.54
N ARG A 101 -11.11 0.61 -5.00
CA ARG A 101 -11.39 -0.71 -4.45
C ARG A 101 -12.56 -1.26 -5.22
N MET A 102 -12.43 -2.51 -5.68
CA MET A 102 -13.53 -3.21 -6.30
C MET A 102 -14.67 -3.38 -5.30
N GLU A 103 -15.88 -3.02 -5.70
CA GLU A 103 -17.07 -3.18 -4.88
C GLU A 103 -17.71 -4.55 -5.13
N GLY A 104 -18.30 -5.11 -4.08
CA GLY A 104 -18.78 -6.48 -4.08
C GLY A 104 -19.54 -6.80 -2.81
N THR A 105 -20.03 -8.03 -2.73
CA THR A 105 -20.82 -8.51 -1.60
C THR A 105 -20.16 -9.70 -0.92
N GLY A 106 -20.16 -9.70 0.41
CA GLY A 106 -19.68 -10.83 1.18
C GLY A 106 -20.69 -11.97 1.16
N THR A 107 -20.23 -13.19 0.97
CA THR A 107 -21.03 -14.41 1.12
C THR A 107 -20.21 -15.50 1.81
N THR A 108 -20.88 -16.53 2.31
CA THR A 108 -20.22 -17.73 2.84
C THR A 108 -20.67 -18.92 1.99
N ILE A 109 -19.70 -19.61 1.38
CA ILE A 109 -19.92 -20.82 0.58
C ILE A 109 -19.14 -21.94 1.27
N ASP A 110 -19.83 -23.00 1.68
CA ASP A 110 -19.25 -24.16 2.38
C ASP A 110 -18.42 -23.78 3.62
N GLY A 111 -18.86 -22.76 4.37
CA GLY A 111 -18.18 -22.28 5.57
C GLY A 111 -16.98 -21.35 5.33
N ILE A 112 -16.64 -21.06 4.08
CA ILE A 112 -15.55 -20.15 3.69
C ILE A 112 -16.15 -18.81 3.24
N TYR A 113 -15.59 -17.71 3.75
CA TYR A 113 -16.00 -16.36 3.33
C TYR A 113 -15.42 -16.01 1.96
N TYR A 114 -16.29 -15.54 1.06
CA TYR A 114 -15.95 -15.01 -0.25
C TYR A 114 -16.43 -13.56 -0.38
N TYR A 115 -15.68 -12.76 -1.14
CA TYR A 115 -16.11 -11.45 -1.58
C TYR A 115 -16.44 -11.53 -3.07
N LEU A 116 -17.73 -11.56 -3.39
CA LEU A 116 -18.24 -11.70 -4.76
C LEU A 116 -18.22 -10.33 -5.44
N ILE A 117 -17.50 -10.27 -6.56
CA ILE A 117 -17.39 -9.08 -7.42
C ILE A 117 -18.18 -9.38 -8.69
N SER A 118 -19.01 -8.43 -9.14
CA SER A 118 -19.80 -8.62 -10.36
C SER A 118 -18.95 -8.46 -11.62
N ASP A 119 -19.37 -9.08 -12.72
CA ASP A 119 -18.72 -8.91 -14.03
C ASP A 119 -18.74 -7.44 -14.50
N GLU A 120 -19.79 -6.70 -14.14
CA GLU A 120 -19.90 -5.26 -14.41
C GLU A 120 -18.79 -4.47 -13.68
N GLU A 121 -18.55 -4.77 -12.40
CA GLU A 121 -17.49 -4.12 -11.64
C GLU A 121 -16.09 -4.51 -12.18
N ILE A 122 -15.91 -5.76 -12.61
CA ILE A 122 -14.68 -6.21 -13.26
C ILE A 122 -14.45 -5.44 -14.57
N ALA A 123 -15.49 -5.32 -15.41
CA ALA A 123 -15.41 -4.59 -16.68
C ALA A 123 -15.05 -3.12 -16.46
N LYS A 124 -15.73 -2.46 -15.51
CA LYS A 124 -15.44 -1.08 -15.12
C LYS A 124 -13.98 -0.89 -14.71
N VAL A 125 -13.42 -1.78 -13.89
CA VAL A 125 -12.04 -1.65 -13.42
C VAL A 125 -11.04 -1.89 -14.54
N ARG A 126 -11.35 -2.78 -15.50
CA ARG A 126 -10.54 -2.94 -16.71
C ARG A 126 -10.50 -1.65 -17.53
N ASP A 127 -11.67 -1.06 -17.77
CA ASP A 127 -11.77 0.20 -18.51
C ASP A 127 -10.99 1.33 -17.82
N MET A 128 -10.97 1.35 -16.48
CA MET A 128 -10.17 2.32 -15.70
C MET A 128 -8.66 2.13 -15.80
N ILE A 129 -8.18 0.92 -16.11
CA ILE A 129 -6.74 0.61 -16.21
C ILE A 129 -6.24 0.82 -17.65
N ASP A 130 -7.07 0.52 -18.64
CA ASP A 130 -6.72 0.63 -20.06
C ASP A 130 -6.78 2.08 -20.59
N SER A 131 -7.45 2.99 -19.86
CA SER A 131 -7.58 4.42 -20.18
C SER A 131 -6.36 5.24 -19.77
#